data_AF-A0A937QA05-F1
#
_entry.id   AF-A0A937QA05-F1
#
_cell.length_a   1.000
_cell.length_b   1.000
_cell.length_c   1.000
_cell.angle_alpha   90.00
_cell.angle_beta   90.00
_cell.angle_gamma   90.00
#
_symmetry.space_group_name_H-M   'P 1'
#
loop_
_entity.id
_entity.type
_entity.pdbx_description
1 polymer ?
#
loop_
_entity_poly.entity_id
_entity_poly.type
_entity_poly.pdbx_seq_one_letter_code
_entity_poly.pdbx_strand_id
1 'polypeptide(L)'
;MASKDILKGKKILAVDDEEDILDTLVEILDECNVETATSFESAKELLKTGSYDAVILDIMGVQGFDLLEIATRRKIPALMLTAHGLNPDNLVGSIRIGAKSYIPKDKINEIGLFLKEVFLAKEKGIEKSGAWFARLSSFFDNRFGHGWKNKDKKFWSEFDKTYKVSKEELERIL
;
A
#
# COMPACT_ATOMS: atom_id res chain seq x y z
N MET A 1 10.71 15.02 -20.37
CA MET A 1 11.50 13.78 -20.39
C MET A 1 10.67 12.73 -19.68
N ALA A 2 10.23 11.70 -20.41
CA ALA A 2 9.38 10.65 -19.88
C ALA A 2 10.00 10.07 -18.61
N SER A 3 9.18 9.89 -17.57
CA SER A 3 9.48 9.04 -16.43
C SER A 3 10.13 7.77 -16.96
N LYS A 4 11.45 7.65 -16.82
CA LYS A 4 12.11 6.35 -16.92
C LYS A 4 11.30 5.43 -16.03
N ASP A 5 10.88 4.31 -16.58
CA ASP A 5 9.94 3.40 -15.94
C ASP A 5 10.45 3.05 -14.52
N ILE A 6 9.89 3.74 -13.51
CA ILE A 6 10.39 3.75 -12.13
C ILE A 6 10.17 2.39 -11.45
N LEU A 7 9.36 1.54 -12.07
CA LEU A 7 9.12 0.16 -11.65
C LEU A 7 10.17 -0.81 -12.17
N LYS A 8 10.83 -0.50 -13.30
CA LYS A 8 11.75 -1.43 -13.96
C LYS A 8 12.82 -1.96 -13.02
N GLY A 9 12.84 -3.27 -12.84
CA GLY A 9 13.83 -4.00 -12.03
C GLY A 9 13.69 -3.78 -10.52
N LYS A 10 12.65 -3.08 -10.05
CA LYS A 10 12.36 -2.94 -8.61
C LYS A 10 12.11 -4.30 -8.00
N LYS A 11 12.68 -4.56 -6.82
CA LYS A 11 12.44 -5.80 -6.08
C LYS A 11 11.20 -5.65 -5.20
N ILE A 12 10.15 -6.38 -5.53
CA ILE A 12 8.88 -6.32 -4.80
C ILE A 12 8.65 -7.66 -4.13
N LEU A 13 8.32 -7.65 -2.84
CA LEU A 13 7.80 -8.83 -2.16
C LEU A 13 6.27 -8.74 -2.14
N ALA A 14 5.58 -9.75 -2.66
CA ALA A 14 4.12 -9.86 -2.58
C ALA A 14 3.74 -10.99 -1.63
N VAL A 15 2.86 -10.72 -0.67
CA VAL A 15 2.48 -11.67 0.38
C VAL A 15 0.97 -11.75 0.52
N ASP A 16 0.42 -12.91 0.20
CA ASP A 16 -1.01 -13.21 0.20
C ASP A 16 -1.17 -14.74 0.31
N ASP A 17 -2.15 -15.25 1.04
CA ASP A 17 -2.40 -16.70 1.14
C ASP A 17 -3.07 -17.26 -0.12
N GLU A 18 -3.62 -16.40 -0.97
CA GLU A 18 -4.28 -16.72 -2.23
C GLU A 18 -3.27 -16.70 -3.40
N GLU A 19 -2.90 -17.88 -3.95
CA GLU A 19 -1.91 -18.00 -5.03
C GLU A 19 -2.32 -17.27 -6.32
N ASP A 20 -3.62 -17.24 -6.64
CA ASP A 20 -4.16 -16.53 -7.80
C ASP A 20 -3.98 -15.00 -7.70
N ILE A 21 -4.04 -14.45 -6.48
CA ILE A 21 -3.73 -13.04 -6.23
C ILE A 21 -2.24 -12.78 -6.46
N LEU A 22 -1.36 -13.68 -6.01
CA LEU A 22 0.08 -13.57 -6.23
C LEU A 22 0.44 -13.66 -7.71
N ASP A 23 -0.15 -14.60 -8.45
CA ASP A 23 0.04 -14.76 -9.90
C ASP A 23 -0.41 -13.49 -10.63
N THR A 24 -1.57 -12.94 -10.27
CA THR A 24 -2.07 -11.67 -10.81
C THR A 24 -1.11 -10.51 -10.55
N LEU A 25 -0.51 -10.42 -9.35
CA LEU A 25 0.49 -9.39 -9.03
C LEU A 25 1.76 -9.55 -9.86
N VAL A 26 2.21 -10.78 -10.09
CA VAL A 26 3.38 -11.06 -10.95
C VAL A 26 3.09 -10.65 -12.40
N GLU A 27 1.89 -10.93 -12.91
CA GLU A 27 1.48 -10.53 -14.26
C GLU A 27 1.40 -9.01 -14.43
N ILE A 28 0.81 -8.29 -13.46
CA ILE A 28 0.66 -6.83 -13.53
C ILE A 28 2.01 -6.11 -13.37
N LEU A 29 2.95 -6.70 -12.64
CA LEU A 29 4.25 -6.12 -12.30
C LEU A 29 5.39 -6.81 -13.06
N ASP A 30 5.15 -7.18 -14.32
CA ASP A 30 6.10 -7.86 -15.20
C ASP A 30 7.44 -7.09 -15.41
N GLU A 31 7.42 -5.77 -15.31
CA GLU A 31 8.63 -4.92 -15.34
C GLU A 31 9.44 -4.96 -14.02
N CYS A 32 8.85 -5.45 -12.92
CA CYS A 32 9.50 -5.61 -11.62
C CYS A 32 10.11 -7.01 -11.44
N ASN A 33 10.99 -7.15 -10.45
CA ASN A 33 11.41 -8.44 -9.92
C ASN A 33 10.52 -8.80 -8.72
N VAL A 34 9.43 -9.51 -8.97
CA VAL A 34 8.47 -9.89 -7.92
C VAL A 34 8.86 -11.24 -7.32
N GLU A 35 9.02 -11.27 -6.00
CA GLU A 35 9.14 -12.48 -5.20
C GLU A 35 7.86 -12.65 -4.36
N THR A 36 7.39 -13.88 -4.19
CA THR A 36 6.09 -14.16 -3.57
C THR A 36 6.22 -15.01 -2.32
N ALA A 37 5.26 -14.88 -1.40
CA ALA A 37 5.16 -15.69 -0.20
C ALA A 37 3.70 -15.90 0.19
N THR A 38 3.33 -17.13 0.54
CA THR A 38 1.96 -17.52 0.88
C THR A 38 1.67 -17.60 2.38
N SER A 39 2.66 -17.31 3.22
CA SER A 39 2.52 -17.44 4.67
C SER A 39 3.34 -16.42 5.43
N PHE A 40 2.88 -16.14 6.66
CA PHE A 40 3.59 -15.27 7.58
C PHE A 40 5.05 -15.66 7.79
N GLU A 41 5.35 -16.93 8.07
CA GLU A 41 6.73 -17.34 8.40
C GLU A 41 7.68 -17.22 7.20
N SER A 42 7.22 -17.60 5.99
CA SER A 42 8.02 -17.42 4.77
C SER A 42 8.27 -15.94 4.47
N ALA A 43 7.22 -15.11 4.53
CA ALA A 43 7.30 -13.67 4.32
C ALA A 43 8.21 -12.98 5.35
N LYS A 44 8.13 -13.37 6.62
CA LYS A 44 8.98 -12.86 7.70
C LYS A 44 10.45 -13.19 7.50
N GLU A 45 10.78 -14.38 6.99
CA GLU A 45 12.16 -14.74 6.70
C GLU A 45 12.71 -13.95 5.50
N LEU A 46 11.93 -13.84 4.43
CA LEU A 46 12.24 -12.98 3.28
C LEU A 46 12.40 -11.52 3.71
N LEU A 47 11.46 -11.00 4.51
CA LEU A 47 11.54 -9.67 5.10
C LEU A 47 12.68 -9.51 6.09
N LYS A 48 13.43 -10.53 6.52
CA LYS A 48 14.63 -10.35 7.35
C LYS A 48 15.90 -10.36 6.52
N THR A 49 15.97 -11.26 5.54
CA THR A 49 17.19 -11.57 4.77
C THR A 49 17.24 -10.81 3.45
N GLY A 50 16.09 -10.60 2.82
CA GLY A 50 15.95 -9.93 1.53
C GLY A 50 16.14 -8.43 1.60
N SER A 51 16.38 -7.84 0.43
CA SER A 51 16.39 -6.40 0.19
C SER A 51 15.32 -6.08 -0.86
N TYR A 52 14.23 -5.47 -0.42
CA TYR A 52 13.10 -5.11 -1.28
C TYR A 52 12.95 -3.60 -1.37
N ASP A 53 12.56 -3.12 -2.53
CA ASP A 53 12.20 -1.73 -2.77
C ASP A 53 10.83 -1.40 -2.16
N ALA A 54 9.90 -2.36 -2.17
CA ALA A 54 8.60 -2.28 -1.51
C ALA A 54 8.05 -3.69 -1.20
N VAL A 55 7.03 -3.75 -0.34
CA VAL A 55 6.28 -4.98 -0.03
C VAL A 55 4.78 -4.73 -0.19
N ILE A 56 4.05 -5.72 -0.72
CA ILE A 56 2.59 -5.75 -0.81
C ILE A 56 2.10 -6.85 0.14
N LEU A 57 1.18 -6.51 1.04
CA LEU A 57 0.73 -7.39 2.13
C LEU A 57 -0.80 -7.51 2.16
N ASP A 58 -1.34 -8.72 2.13
CA ASP A 58 -2.69 -8.96 2.65
C ASP A 58 -2.71 -8.82 4.18
N ILE A 59 -3.87 -8.44 4.72
CA ILE A 59 -4.08 -8.21 6.15
C ILE A 59 -4.39 -9.50 6.89
N MET A 60 -5.36 -10.29 6.43
CA MET A 60 -5.97 -11.35 7.24
C MET A 60 -5.32 -12.72 7.00
N GLY A 61 -5.01 -13.08 5.76
CA GLY A 61 -4.49 -14.40 5.40
C GLY A 61 -3.08 -14.68 5.90
N VAL A 62 -2.27 -13.62 6.09
CA VAL A 62 -0.83 -13.74 6.38
C VAL A 62 -0.37 -12.97 7.61
N GLN A 63 -1.28 -12.59 8.52
CA GLN A 63 -0.99 -11.73 9.68
C GLN A 63 -0.31 -10.41 9.25
N GLY A 64 -0.93 -9.72 8.29
CA GLY A 64 -0.32 -8.59 7.57
C GLY A 64 0.09 -7.42 8.44
N PHE A 65 -0.55 -7.19 9.58
CA PHE A 65 -0.16 -6.13 10.52
C PHE A 65 1.21 -6.41 11.14
N ASP A 66 1.50 -7.66 11.49
CA ASP A 66 2.79 -8.03 12.07
C ASP A 66 3.90 -7.94 11.01
N LEU A 67 3.62 -8.34 9.76
CA LEU A 67 4.53 -8.13 8.63
C LEU A 67 4.76 -6.65 8.32
N LEU A 68 3.72 -5.83 8.43
CA LEU A 68 3.81 -4.38 8.27
C LEU A 68 4.73 -3.76 9.31
N GLU A 69 4.64 -4.16 10.58
CA GLU A 69 5.57 -3.70 11.62
C GLU A 69 7.03 -4.06 11.30
N ILE A 70 7.27 -5.29 10.82
CA ILE A 70 8.60 -5.74 10.40
C ILE A 70 9.11 -4.89 9.23
N ALA A 71 8.30 -4.69 8.19
CA ALA A 71 8.64 -3.89 7.02
C ALA A 71 8.96 -2.44 7.40
N THR A 72 8.11 -1.80 8.22
CA THR A 72 8.33 -0.44 8.73
C THR A 72 9.64 -0.34 9.51
N ARG A 73 9.93 -1.28 10.42
CA ARG A 73 11.19 -1.30 11.18
C ARG A 73 12.43 -1.42 10.28
N ARG A 74 12.31 -2.16 9.18
CA ARG A 74 13.37 -2.27 8.15
C ARG A 74 13.37 -1.14 7.14
N LYS A 75 12.47 -0.15 7.27
CA LYS A 75 12.31 0.98 6.35
C LYS A 75 11.97 0.56 4.91
N ILE A 76 11.30 -0.59 4.77
CA ILE A 76 10.74 -1.06 3.51
C ILE A 76 9.31 -0.49 3.40
N PRO A 77 8.99 0.32 2.37
CA PRO A 77 7.63 0.84 2.21
C PRO A 77 6.65 -0.30 1.91
N ALA A 78 5.54 -0.32 2.63
CA ALA A 78 4.55 -1.38 2.55
C ALA A 78 3.21 -0.84 2.03
N LEU A 79 2.59 -1.58 1.10
CA LEU A 79 1.25 -1.36 0.60
C LEU A 79 0.36 -2.48 1.14
N MET A 80 -0.76 -2.14 1.76
CA MET A 80 -1.76 -3.13 2.16
C MET A 80 -2.70 -3.38 0.98
N LEU A 81 -2.92 -4.63 0.60
CA LEU A 81 -3.84 -5.05 -0.45
C LEU A 81 -4.83 -6.06 0.14
N THR A 82 -6.08 -5.68 0.39
CA THR A 82 -7.00 -6.53 1.16
C THR A 82 -8.43 -6.53 0.63
N ALA A 83 -9.13 -7.66 0.78
CA ALA A 83 -10.58 -7.75 0.60
C ALA A 83 -11.28 -7.95 1.95
N HIS A 84 -10.93 -9.03 2.65
CA HIS A 84 -11.54 -9.39 3.94
C HIS A 84 -11.21 -8.40 5.06
N GLY A 85 -10.02 -7.79 5.02
CA GLY A 85 -9.59 -6.78 5.97
C GLY A 85 -10.18 -5.38 5.74
N LEU A 86 -11.07 -5.20 4.76
CA LEU A 86 -11.52 -3.90 4.28
C LEU A 86 -12.54 -3.22 5.21
N ASN A 87 -12.06 -2.40 6.15
CA ASN A 87 -12.91 -1.61 7.06
C ASN A 87 -12.17 -0.35 7.61
N PRO A 88 -12.89 0.63 8.19
CA PRO A 88 -12.29 1.84 8.74
C PRO A 88 -11.21 1.63 9.80
N ASP A 89 -11.38 0.65 10.69
CA ASP A 89 -10.44 0.43 11.79
C ASP A 89 -9.10 -0.09 11.27
N ASN A 90 -9.14 -1.03 10.33
CA ASN A 90 -7.95 -1.58 9.68
C ASN A 90 -7.23 -0.53 8.82
N LEU A 91 -7.98 0.32 8.11
CA LEU A 91 -7.43 1.46 7.38
C LEU A 91 -6.69 2.43 8.31
N VAL A 92 -7.29 2.82 9.43
CA VAL A 92 -6.64 3.70 10.41
C VAL A 92 -5.42 3.00 11.05
N GLY A 93 -5.57 1.72 11.40
CA GLY A 93 -4.50 0.90 11.98
C GLY A 93 -3.28 0.81 11.07
N SER A 94 -3.46 0.51 9.78
CA SER A 94 -2.35 0.37 8.85
C SER A 94 -1.60 1.69 8.66
N ILE A 95 -2.32 2.82 8.57
CA ILE A 95 -1.71 4.15 8.48
C ILE A 95 -0.88 4.47 9.71
N ARG A 96 -1.37 4.14 10.92
CA ARG A 96 -0.64 4.37 12.17
C ARG A 96 0.67 3.59 12.25
N ILE A 97 0.67 2.35 11.77
CA ILE A 97 1.88 1.51 11.75
C ILE A 97 2.86 1.98 10.67
N GLY A 98 2.38 2.65 9.62
CA GLY A 98 3.22 3.29 8.62
C GLY A 98 3.03 2.79 7.18
N ALA A 99 1.93 2.10 6.90
CA ALA A 99 1.58 1.71 5.53
C ALA A 99 1.57 2.93 4.60
N LYS A 100 2.12 2.75 3.40
CA LYS A 100 2.17 3.77 2.36
C LYS A 100 0.92 3.82 1.50
N SER A 101 0.15 2.74 1.48
CA SER A 101 -1.17 2.69 0.85
C SER A 101 -2.03 1.61 1.51
N TYR A 102 -3.34 1.76 1.42
CA TYR A 102 -4.31 0.74 1.80
C TYR A 102 -5.31 0.58 0.66
N ILE A 103 -5.27 -0.56 -0.01
CA ILE A 103 -5.84 -0.77 -1.34
C ILE A 103 -6.82 -1.95 -1.26
N PRO A 104 -8.06 -1.81 -1.72
CA PRO A 104 -8.98 -2.94 -1.86
C PRO A 104 -8.50 -3.89 -2.97
N LYS A 105 -8.64 -5.22 -2.82
CA LYS A 105 -8.30 -6.19 -3.89
C LYS A 105 -9.06 -5.89 -5.21
N ASP A 106 -10.25 -5.28 -5.16
CA ASP A 106 -10.99 -4.76 -6.33
C ASP A 106 -10.17 -3.79 -7.21
N LYS A 107 -9.08 -3.24 -6.66
CA LYS A 107 -8.18 -2.27 -7.29
C LYS A 107 -6.80 -2.85 -7.60
N ILE A 108 -6.65 -4.17 -7.57
CA ILE A 108 -5.37 -4.86 -7.84
C ILE A 108 -4.77 -4.49 -9.20
N ASN A 109 -5.59 -4.31 -10.24
CA ASN A 109 -5.15 -3.88 -11.57
C ASN A 109 -4.47 -2.50 -11.59
N GLU A 110 -4.65 -1.69 -10.54
CA GLU A 110 -4.04 -0.37 -10.37
C GLU A 110 -2.78 -0.43 -9.47
N ILE A 111 -2.33 -1.61 -9.02
CA ILE A 111 -1.24 -1.74 -8.03
C ILE A 111 0.07 -1.07 -8.48
N GLY A 112 0.41 -1.16 -9.77
CA GLY A 112 1.58 -0.51 -10.33
C GLY A 112 1.53 1.02 -10.20
N LEU A 113 0.33 1.63 -10.23
CA LEU A 113 0.15 3.06 -10.01
C LEU A 113 0.50 3.45 -8.57
N PHE A 114 0.00 2.69 -7.59
CA PHE A 114 0.29 2.94 -6.17
C PHE A 114 1.79 2.75 -5.86
N LEU A 115 2.44 1.74 -6.43
CA LEU A 115 3.89 1.56 -6.31
C LEU A 115 4.65 2.77 -6.91
N LYS A 116 4.25 3.24 -8.09
CA LYS A 116 4.82 4.46 -8.71
C LYS A 116 4.68 5.67 -7.79
N GLU A 117 3.51 5.87 -7.18
CA GLU A 117 3.28 6.95 -6.21
C GLU A 117 4.23 6.85 -5.00
N VAL A 118 4.41 5.65 -4.44
CA VAL A 118 5.34 5.40 -3.33
C VAL A 118 6.79 5.73 -3.70
N PHE A 119 7.26 5.28 -4.86
CA PHE A 119 8.63 5.53 -5.30
C PHE A 119 8.88 7.00 -5.64
N LEU A 120 7.94 7.66 -6.31
CA LEU A 120 8.03 9.10 -6.61
C LEU A 120 8.01 9.94 -5.33
N ALA A 121 7.16 9.59 -4.35
CA ALA A 121 7.14 10.25 -3.05
C ALA A 121 8.49 10.10 -2.34
N LYS A 122 9.09 8.90 -2.38
CA LYS A 122 10.42 8.63 -1.82
C LYS A 122 11.51 9.45 -2.49
N GLU A 123 11.53 9.55 -3.81
CA GLU A 123 12.51 10.39 -4.56
C GLU A 123 12.37 11.88 -4.21
N LYS A 124 11.15 12.35 -3.96
CA LYS A 124 10.84 13.73 -3.54
C LYS A 124 11.02 13.98 -2.03
N GLY A 125 11.41 12.97 -1.25
CA GLY A 125 11.53 13.07 0.22
C GLY A 125 10.19 13.27 0.95
N ILE A 126 9.08 12.86 0.34
CA ILE A 126 7.73 12.95 0.91
C ILE A 126 7.44 11.66 1.69
N GLU A 127 7.51 11.74 3.02
CA GLU A 127 7.27 10.56 3.87
C GLU A 127 5.78 10.18 4.00
N LYS A 128 4.89 11.19 4.02
CA LYS A 128 3.43 11.06 4.20
C LYS A 128 2.70 11.58 2.96
N SER A 129 2.66 10.78 1.90
CA SER A 129 1.84 11.09 0.72
C SER A 129 0.39 10.69 0.96
N GLY A 130 -0.54 11.61 0.69
CA GLY A 130 -1.98 11.39 0.73
C GLY A 130 -2.59 11.05 -0.63
N ALA A 131 -1.79 10.95 -1.71
CA ALA A 131 -2.28 10.77 -3.08
C ALA A 131 -3.15 9.51 -3.23
N TRP A 132 -2.68 8.37 -2.72
CA TRP A 132 -3.43 7.12 -2.71
C TRP A 132 -4.79 7.25 -2.00
N PHE A 133 -4.85 8.01 -0.91
CA PHE A 133 -6.07 8.20 -0.13
C PHE A 133 -7.05 9.11 -0.85
N ALA A 134 -6.57 10.19 -1.46
CA ALA A 134 -7.38 11.05 -2.32
C ALA A 134 -7.98 10.26 -3.49
N ARG A 135 -7.18 9.40 -4.14
CA ARG A 135 -7.61 8.51 -5.22
C ARG A 135 -8.71 7.54 -4.79
N LEU A 136 -8.57 6.93 -3.62
CA LEU A 136 -9.52 5.95 -3.10
C LEU A 136 -10.65 6.55 -2.26
N SER A 137 -10.70 7.88 -2.11
CA SER A 137 -11.65 8.58 -1.24
C SER A 137 -13.11 8.21 -1.55
N SER A 138 -13.50 8.30 -2.82
CA SER A 138 -14.85 7.94 -3.28
C SER A 138 -15.16 6.45 -3.06
N PHE A 139 -14.16 5.57 -3.22
CA PHE A 139 -14.33 4.16 -2.91
C PHE A 139 -14.62 3.95 -1.42
N PHE A 140 -13.84 4.57 -0.53
CA PHE A 140 -14.04 4.44 0.91
C PHE A 140 -15.36 5.03 1.38
N ASP A 141 -15.76 6.19 0.85
CA ASP A 141 -17.03 6.82 1.21
C ASP A 141 -18.22 5.93 0.81
N ASN A 142 -18.17 5.32 -0.38
CA ASN A 142 -19.19 4.36 -0.82
C ASN A 142 -19.17 3.06 -0.02
N ARG A 143 -17.98 2.52 0.28
CA ARG A 143 -17.82 1.24 0.97
C ARG A 143 -18.15 1.30 2.45
N PHE A 144 -17.73 2.36 3.15
CA PHE A 144 -17.87 2.48 4.59
C PHE A 144 -19.10 3.29 5.03
N GLY A 145 -19.70 4.03 4.11
CA GLY A 145 -20.93 4.78 4.34
C GLY A 145 -20.72 6.08 5.11
N HIS A 146 -21.81 6.83 5.26
CA HIS A 146 -21.76 8.18 5.81
C HIS A 146 -21.17 8.23 7.23
N GLY A 147 -20.22 9.13 7.45
CA GLY A 147 -19.67 9.39 8.78
C GLY A 147 -18.70 8.33 9.29
N TRP A 148 -18.17 7.44 8.44
CA TRP A 148 -17.20 6.42 8.83
C TRP A 148 -15.92 6.99 9.52
N LYS A 149 -15.58 8.25 9.23
CA LYS A 149 -14.50 9.00 9.89
C LYS A 149 -14.82 9.48 11.31
N ASN A 150 -16.10 9.49 11.72
CA ASN A 150 -16.52 10.05 13.01
C ASN A 150 -16.01 9.27 14.22
N LYS A 151 -15.68 7.99 14.04
CA LYS A 151 -15.13 7.14 15.11
C LYS A 151 -13.78 7.65 15.62
N ASP A 152 -12.99 8.28 14.75
CA ASP A 152 -11.65 8.79 15.09
C ASP A 152 -11.38 10.19 14.51
N LYS A 153 -12.22 11.16 14.89
CA LYS A 153 -12.11 12.55 14.41
C LYS A 153 -10.73 13.16 14.65
N LYS A 154 -10.07 12.77 15.76
CA LYS A 154 -8.74 13.28 16.11
C LYS A 154 -7.71 12.80 15.08
N PHE A 155 -7.70 11.50 14.76
CA PHE A 155 -6.84 10.95 13.72
C PHE A 155 -7.05 11.64 12.38
N TRP A 156 -8.31 11.77 11.93
CA TRP A 156 -8.59 12.38 10.62
C TRP A 156 -8.18 13.85 10.54
N SER A 157 -8.39 14.63 11.61
CA SER A 157 -7.91 16.01 11.67
C SER A 157 -6.39 16.12 11.61
N GLU A 158 -5.66 15.15 12.17
CA GLU A 158 -4.20 15.09 12.07
C GLU A 158 -3.74 14.60 10.69
N PHE A 159 -4.43 13.61 10.13
CA PHE A 159 -4.19 13.08 8.80
C PHE A 159 -4.25 14.20 7.76
N ASP A 160 -5.34 14.97 7.74
CA ASP A 160 -5.55 16.08 6.79
C ASP A 160 -4.47 17.17 6.89
N LYS A 161 -3.84 17.33 8.06
CA LYS A 161 -2.74 18.30 8.27
C LYS A 161 -1.38 17.77 7.85
N THR A 162 -1.17 16.46 7.93
CA THR A 162 0.17 15.85 7.84
C THR A 162 0.41 15.09 6.53
N TYR A 163 -0.65 14.59 5.89
CA TYR A 163 -0.58 13.90 4.61
C TYR A 163 -0.70 14.92 3.47
N LYS A 164 0.33 14.97 2.62
CA LYS A 164 0.41 15.95 1.54
C LYS A 164 -0.11 15.34 0.25
N VAL A 165 -0.91 16.12 -0.49
CA VAL A 165 -1.25 15.84 -1.89
C VAL A 165 -0.83 17.06 -2.68
N SER A 166 0.06 16.87 -3.66
CA SER A 166 0.48 17.96 -4.53
C SER A 166 -0.65 18.35 -5.48
N LYS A 167 -0.61 19.60 -5.97
CA LYS A 167 -1.58 20.09 -6.96
C LYS A 167 -1.59 19.23 -8.24
N GLU A 168 -0.41 18.84 -8.70
CA GLU A 168 -0.23 17.95 -9.85
C GLU A 168 -0.84 16.56 -9.64
N GLU A 169 -0.78 16.03 -8.41
CA GLU A 169 -1.42 14.75 -8.07
C GLU A 169 -2.94 14.89 -8.03
N LEU A 170 -3.47 15.98 -7.45
CA LEU A 170 -4.92 16.25 -7.45
C LEU A 170 -5.47 16.38 -8.87
N GLU A 171 -4.78 17.11 -9.76
CA GLU A 171 -5.18 17.27 -11.18
C GLU A 171 -5.16 15.96 -11.97
N ARG A 172 -4.44 14.93 -11.52
CA ARG A 172 -4.43 13.59 -12.14
C ARG A 172 -5.47 12.64 -11.56
N ILE A 173 -6.02 12.97 -10.40
CA ILE A 173 -7.00 12.15 -9.66
C ILE A 173 -8.43 12.59 -9.96
N LEU A 174 -8.65 13.91 -10.12
CA LEU A 174 -9.92 14.55 -10.46
C LEU A 174 -10.18 14.53 -11.97
#